data_AF-A0A9E1SUT0-F1
#
_entry.id   AF-A0A9E1SUT0-F1
#
_cell.length_a   1.000
_cell.length_b   1.000
_cell.length_c   1.000
_cell.angle_alpha   90.00
_cell.angle_beta   90.00
_cell.angle_gamma   90.00
#
_symmetry.space_group_name_H-M   'P 1'
#
loop_
_entity.id
_entity.type
_entity.pdbx_description
1 polymer ?
#
loop_
_entity_poly.entity_id
_entity_poly.type
_entity_poly.pdbx_seq_one_letter_code
_entity_poly.pdbx_strand_id
1 'polypeptide(L)' 'MSSKIERMTVTTVAMPVKTVRNHGIGAVGGEILHVLVKLENADGLAGWGEASPWPAFTGTAEASA' A
#
# COMPACT_ATOMS: atom_id res chain seq x y z
N MET A 1 18.84 -14.70 -20.09
CA MET A 1 17.41 -15.05 -20.03
C MET A 1 16.66 -13.96 -19.28
N SER A 2 15.48 -13.55 -19.75
CA SER A 2 14.63 -12.58 -19.03
C SER A 2 13.73 -13.33 -18.06
N SER A 3 13.82 -13.01 -16.77
CA SER A 3 12.87 -13.50 -15.79
C SER A 3 11.50 -12.86 -15.99
N LYS A 4 10.42 -13.62 -15.86
CA LYS A 4 9.04 -13.12 -15.99
C LYS A 4 8.35 -13.10 -14.64
N ILE A 5 7.48 -12.11 -14.42
CA ILE A 5 6.58 -12.07 -13.27
C ILE A 5 5.43 -13.04 -13.54
N GLU A 6 5.13 -13.90 -12.56
CA GLU A 6 4.12 -14.95 -12.69
C GLU A 6 2.95 -14.77 -11.72
N ARG A 7 3.15 -14.04 -10.62
CA ARG A 7 2.11 -13.79 -9.62
C ARG A 7 2.19 -12.38 -9.07
N MET A 8 1.02 -11.78 -8.90
CA MET A 8 0.82 -10.54 -8.16
C MET A 8 -0.19 -10.78 -7.04
N THR A 9 0.17 -10.41 -5.81
CA THR A 9 -0.73 -10.39 -4.66
C THR A 9 -0.85 -8.96 -4.18
N VAL A 10 -2.08 -8.47 -4.03
CA VAL A 10 -2.36 -7.14 -3.48
C VAL A 10 -3.08 -7.30 -2.14
N THR A 11 -2.60 -6.59 -1.12
CA THR A 11 -3.16 -6.65 0.23
C THR A 11 -3.34 -5.24 0.76
N THR A 12 -4.56 -4.89 1.16
CA THR A 12 -4.80 -3.68 1.96
C THR A 12 -4.54 -3.99 3.42
N VAL A 13 -3.71 -3.18 4.08
CA VAL A 13 -3.40 -3.30 5.51
C VAL A 13 -3.86 -2.06 6.25
N ALA A 14 -4.49 -2.28 7.42
CA ALA A 14 -4.84 -1.22 8.35
C ALA A 14 -3.77 -1.15 9.44
N MET A 15 -2.98 -0.07 9.45
CA MET A 15 -1.90 0.11 10.40
C MET A 15 -2.33 1.06 11.53
N PRO A 16 -2.41 0.60 12.78
CA PRO A 16 -2.81 1.45 13.89
C PRO A 16 -1.74 2.49 14.22
N VAL A 17 -2.17 3.71 14.52
CA VAL A 17 -1.29 4.81 14.94
C VAL A 17 -1.66 5.31 16.32
N LYS A 18 -0.64 5.68 17.11
CA LYS A 18 -0.80 6.04 18.53
C LYS A 18 -1.42 7.41 18.77
N THR A 19 -1.35 8.29 17.79
CA THR A 19 -1.77 9.69 17.94
C THR A 19 -2.50 10.17 16.70
N VAL A 20 -3.34 11.19 16.89
CA VAL A 20 -3.95 11.93 15.79
C VAL A 20 -3.01 13.05 15.37
N ARG A 21 -2.80 13.21 14.06
CA ARG A 21 -2.02 14.29 13.45
C ARG A 21 -2.95 15.15 12.59
N ASN A 22 -3.03 16.44 12.92
CA ASN A 22 -3.87 17.40 12.22
C ASN A 22 -3.06 18.16 11.16
N HIS A 23 -3.64 18.31 9.97
CA HIS A 23 -3.08 19.05 8.86
C HIS A 23 -4.17 19.94 8.24
N GLY A 24 -3.79 20.94 7.44
CA GLY A 24 -4.75 21.87 6.81
C GLY A 24 -5.76 21.21 5.86
N ILE A 25 -5.46 20.00 5.39
CA ILE A 25 -6.30 19.23 4.46
C ILE A 25 -6.96 18.00 5.11
N GLY A 26 -6.78 17.81 6.43
CA GLY A 26 -7.42 16.72 7.16
C GLY A 26 -6.64 16.22 8.37
N ALA A 27 -7.35 15.52 9.26
CA ALA A 27 -6.77 14.80 10.38
C ALA A 27 -6.51 13.34 10.00
N VAL A 28 -5.42 12.77 10.51
CA VAL A 28 -5.05 11.36 10.32
C VAL A 28 -4.87 10.72 11.71
N GLY A 29 -5.56 9.62 11.99
CA GLY A 29 -5.51 8.94 13.29
C GLY A 29 -6.34 7.67 13.31
N GLY A 30 -6.21 6.88 14.39
CA GLY A 30 -6.80 5.54 14.47
C GLY A 30 -5.98 4.56 13.64
N GLU A 31 -6.27 4.43 12.36
CA GLU A 31 -5.57 3.55 11.43
C GLU A 31 -5.25 4.28 10.12
N ILE A 32 -4.14 3.89 9.50
CA ILE A 32 -3.78 4.32 8.15
C ILE A 32 -3.88 3.09 7.24
N LEU A 33 -4.58 3.25 6.11
CA LEU A 33 -4.69 2.21 5.11
C LEU A 33 -3.52 2.31 4.12
N HIS A 34 -2.80 1.21 3.96
CA HIS A 34 -1.74 1.06 2.97
C HIS A 34 -2.09 -0.11 2.04
N VAL A 35 -1.58 -0.05 0.81
CA VAL A 35 -1.72 -1.14 -0.16
C VAL A 35 -0.33 -1.72 -0.42
N LEU A 36 -0.15 -3.00 -0.08
CA LEU A 36 1.08 -3.74 -0.35
C LEU A 36 0.90 -4.58 -1.62
N VAL A 37 1.91 -4.55 -2.49
CA VAL A 37 2.00 -5.46 -3.64
C VAL A 37 3.19 -6.39 -3.47
N LYS A 38 2.96 -7.69 -3.69
CA LYS A 38 4.00 -8.70 -3.81
C LYS A 38 4.01 -9.23 -5.24
N LEU A 39 5.16 -9.17 -5.89
CA LEU A 39 5.40 -9.74 -7.22
C LEU A 39 6.36 -10.92 -7.11
N GLU A 40 6.00 -12.06 -7.69
CA GLU A 40 6.83 -13.27 -7.69
C GLU A 40 7.20 -13.61 -9.13
N ASN A 41 8.47 -13.95 -9.37
CA ASN A 41 8.97 -14.28 -10.70
C ASN A 41 9.19 -15.79 -10.89
N ALA A 42 9.43 -16.18 -12.14
CA ALA A 42 9.67 -17.57 -12.54
C ALA A 42 10.92 -18.21 -11.90
N ASP A 43 11.84 -17.40 -11.36
CA ASP A 43 13.05 -17.87 -10.69
C ASP A 43 12.85 -18.04 -9.17
N GLY A 44 11.62 -17.86 -8.67
CA GLY A 44 11.27 -18.01 -7.25
C GLY A 44 11.64 -16.81 -6.37
N LEU A 45 12.01 -15.67 -6.96
CA LEU A 45 12.25 -14.42 -6.23
C LEU A 45 10.94 -13.66 -6.00
N ALA A 46 10.88 -12.92 -4.89
CA ALA A 46 9.77 -12.04 -4.56
C ALA A 46 10.25 -10.59 -4.36
N GLY A 47 9.53 -9.65 -4.97
CA GLY A 47 9.67 -8.22 -4.75
C GLY A 47 8.43 -7.65 -4.07
N TRP A 48 8.62 -6.62 -3.24
CA TRP A 48 7.54 -5.94 -2.53
C TRP A 48 7.51 -4.45 -2.88
N GLY A 49 6.30 -3.90 -2.95
CA GLY A 49 6.06 -2.47 -3.09
C GLY A 49 4.92 -2.02 -2.19
N GLU A 50 4.88 -0.73 -1.92
CA GLU A 50 3.86 -0.10 -1.09
C GLU A 50 3.31 1.14 -1.81
N ALA A 51 1.98 1.28 -1.78
CA ALA A 51 1.30 2.55 -1.96
C ALA A 51 0.72 3.01 -0.61
N SER A 52 0.96 4.28 -0.27
CA SER A 52 0.51 4.91 0.98
C SER A 52 -0.47 6.05 0.66
N PRO A 53 -1.69 5.75 0.19
CA PRO A 53 -2.63 6.76 -0.27
C PRO A 53 -3.25 7.53 0.89
N TRP A 54 -3.46 8.83 0.68
CA TRP A 54 -4.26 9.67 1.57
C TRP A 54 -5.45 10.21 0.78
N PRO A 55 -6.71 9.86 1.16
CA PRO A 55 -7.91 10.29 0.44
C PRO A 55 -8.00 11.79 0.12
N ALA A 56 -7.45 12.65 0.99
CA ALA A 56 -7.48 14.10 0.80
C ALA A 56 -6.39 14.63 -0.17
N PHE A 57 -5.47 13.79 -0.64
CA PHE A 57 -4.32 14.21 -1.46
C PHE A 57 -4.09 13.29 -2.67
N THR A 58 -3.75 12.02 -2.45
CA THR A 58 -3.34 11.07 -3.52
C THR A 58 -4.45 10.11 -3.96
N GLY A 59 -5.61 10.14 -3.30
CA GLY A 59 -6.73 9.21 -3.56
C GLY A 59 -6.91 8.18 -2.44
N THR A 60 -7.85 7.25 -2.61
CA THR A 60 -8.18 6.28 -1.55
C THR A 60 -7.36 4.98 -1.66
N ALA A 61 -7.36 4.16 -0.60
CA ALA A 61 -6.72 2.85 -0.63
C ALA A 61 -7.37 1.92 -1.65
N GLU A 62 -8.69 1.96 -1.78
CA GLU A 62 -9.47 1.19 -2.74
C GLU A 62 -9.14 1.56 -4.18
N ALA A 63 -8.85 2.84 -4.46
CA ALA A 63 -8.40 3.28 -5.77
C ALA A 63 -6.96 2.83 -6.11
N SER A 64 -6.19 2.40 -5.10
CA SER A 64 -4.80 1.97 -5.25
C SER A 64 -4.62 0.45 -5.21
N ALA A 65 -5.69 -0.31 -4.93
CA ALA A 65 -5.69 -1.76 -4.68
C ALA A 65 -6.09 -2.61 -5.90
#